data_AF-M3CMG8-F1
#
_entry.id   AF-M3CMG8-F1
#
_cell.length_a   1.000
_cell.length_b   1.000
_cell.length_c   1.000
_cell.angle_alpha   90.00
_cell.angle_beta   90.00
_cell.angle_gamma   90.00
#
_symmetry.space_group_name_H-M   'P 1'
#
loop_
_entity.id
_entity.type
_entity.pdbx_description
1 polymer ?
#
loop_
_entity_poly.entity_id
_entity_poly.type
_entity_poly.pdbx_seq_one_letter_code
_entity_poly.pdbx_strand_id
1 'polypeptide(L)' 'MGFKKTKDDREVFFCLDLTLDSEFQFRGKLANLLKILDTLPKGNPVIVLSQRKVRSIFKKKKIKAYFTTRTYKNDTNDK' A
#
# COMPACT_ATOMS: atom_id res chain seq x y z
N MET A 1 -21.74 -14.00 -9.71
CA MET A 1 -20.69 -13.10 -10.24
C MET A 1 -19.42 -13.39 -9.46
N GLY A 2 -18.57 -14.30 -9.94
CA GLY A 2 -17.43 -14.81 -9.17
C GLY A 2 -16.27 -13.81 -9.12
N PHE A 3 -15.57 -13.74 -7.99
CA PHE A 3 -14.34 -12.96 -7.86
C PHE A 3 -13.32 -13.44 -8.90
N LYS A 4 -12.95 -12.56 -9.85
CA LYS A 4 -11.83 -12.81 -10.77
C LYS A 4 -10.61 -13.15 -9.91
N LYS A 5 -9.91 -14.27 -10.20
CA LYS A 5 -8.68 -14.68 -9.49
C LYS A 5 -7.77 -13.46 -9.29
N THR A 6 -7.71 -12.95 -8.07
CA THR A 6 -6.88 -11.80 -7.74
C THR A 6 -5.44 -12.30 -7.65
N LYS A 7 -4.49 -11.61 -8.30
CA LYS A 7 -3.04 -11.84 -8.07
C LYS A 7 -2.57 -11.19 -6.76
N ASP A 8 -3.49 -11.00 -5.82
CA ASP A 8 -3.27 -10.26 -4.58
C ASP A 8 -2.90 -11.25 -3.48
N ASP A 9 -1.64 -11.20 -3.05
CA ASP A 9 -1.05 -12.10 -2.05
C ASP A 9 -1.10 -11.54 -0.63
N ARG A 10 -1.82 -10.43 -0.43
CA ARG A 10 -1.98 -9.79 0.88
C ARG A 10 -2.60 -10.73 1.91
N GLU A 11 -2.10 -10.61 3.14
CA GLU A 11 -2.80 -11.12 4.30
C GLU A 11 -3.97 -10.20 4.67
N VAL A 12 -5.04 -10.80 5.13
CA VAL A 12 -6.26 -10.18 5.62
C VAL A 12 -6.60 -10.77 6.99
N PHE A 13 -7.06 -9.90 7.87
CA PHE A 13 -7.82 -10.26 9.05
C PHE A 13 -9.25 -9.75 8.84
N PHE A 14 -10.21 -10.65 8.96
CA PHE A 14 -11.62 -10.38 8.71
C PHE A 14 -12.42 -10.87 9.92
N CYS A 15 -13.28 -10.03 10.46
CA CYS A 15 -14.20 -10.37 11.53
C CYS A 15 -15.62 -10.01 11.15
N LEU A 16 -16.60 -10.81 11.57
CA LEU A 16 -18.00 -10.43 11.59
C LEU A 16 -18.45 -10.35 13.03
N ASP A 17 -19.27 -9.34 13.31
CA ASP A 17 -20.05 -9.27 14.55
C ASP A 17 -19.19 -9.37 15.81
N LEU A 18 -18.07 -8.63 15.81
CA LEU A 18 -17.16 -8.53 16.96
C LEU A 18 -17.96 -8.30 18.24
N THR A 19 -17.61 -9.02 19.31
CA THR A 19 -18.24 -8.94 20.65
C THR A 19 -19.64 -9.54 20.76
N LEU A 20 -20.16 -10.17 19.70
CA LEU A 20 -21.39 -10.98 19.75
C LEU A 20 -21.07 -12.47 19.82
N ASP A 21 -21.99 -13.28 20.34
CA ASP A 21 -21.83 -14.74 20.38
C ASP A 21 -21.71 -15.39 18.99
N SER A 22 -22.17 -14.69 17.95
CA SER A 22 -22.05 -15.07 16.54
C SER A 22 -20.74 -14.66 15.89
N GLU A 23 -19.75 -14.22 16.67
CA GLU A 23 -18.48 -13.71 16.15
C GLU A 23 -17.78 -14.75 15.26
N PHE A 24 -17.41 -14.33 14.06
CA PHE A 24 -16.60 -15.11 13.14
C PHE A 24 -15.32 -14.37 12.83
N GLN A 25 -14.18 -15.05 12.95
CA GLN A 25 -12.88 -14.51 12.59
C GLN A 25 -12.19 -15.36 11.52
N PHE A 26 -11.56 -14.68 10.56
CA PHE A 26 -10.71 -15.28 9.55
C PHE A 26 -9.38 -14.52 9.48
N ARG A 27 -8.28 -15.25 9.52
CA ARG A 27 -6.93 -14.71 9.29
C ARG A 27 -6.22 -15.53 8.23
N GLY A 28 -5.67 -14.87 7.22
CA GLY A 28 -4.86 -15.55 6.20
C GLY A 28 -4.78 -14.79 4.90
N LYS A 29 -4.55 -15.49 3.80
CA LYS A 29 -4.46 -14.86 2.47
C LYS A 29 -5.84 -14.40 2.00
N LEU A 30 -5.89 -13.22 1.38
CA LEU A 30 -7.10 -12.68 0.78
C LEU A 30 -7.76 -13.66 -0.19
N ALA A 31 -6.97 -14.35 -1.01
CA ALA A 31 -7.46 -15.36 -1.95
C ALA A 31 -8.21 -16.54 -1.28
N ASN A 32 -7.92 -16.85 -0.01
CA ASN A 32 -8.61 -17.89 0.73
C ASN A 32 -9.94 -17.38 1.30
N LEU A 33 -9.98 -16.13 1.81
CA LEU A 33 -11.22 -15.49 2.25
C LEU A 33 -12.24 -15.42 1.12
N LEU A 34 -11.80 -15.03 -0.09
CA LEU A 34 -12.69 -14.92 -1.26
C LEU A 34 -13.34 -16.25 -1.68
N LYS A 35 -12.80 -17.40 -1.29
CA LYS A 35 -13.41 -18.72 -1.58
C LYS A 35 -14.60 -19.02 -0.68
N ILE A 36 -14.60 -18.50 0.54
CA ILE A 36 -15.63 -18.78 1.55
C ILE A 36 -16.61 -17.62 1.71
N LEU A 37 -16.34 -16.47 1.08
CA LEU A 37 -17.11 -15.23 1.28
C LEU A 37 -18.61 -15.41 1.04
N ASP A 38 -18.99 -16.18 0.02
CA ASP A 38 -20.40 -16.44 -0.34
C ASP A 38 -21.12 -17.34 0.68
N THR A 39 -20.38 -18.03 1.55
CA THR A 39 -20.92 -18.92 2.59
C THR A 39 -21.00 -18.26 3.98
N LEU A 40 -20.39 -17.08 4.14
CA LEU A 40 -20.35 -16.41 5.44
C LEU A 40 -21.73 -15.79 5.76
N PRO A 41 -22.12 -15.78 7.05
CA PRO A 41 -23.34 -15.12 7.48
C PRO A 41 -23.28 -13.62 7.15
N LYS A 42 -24.45 -13.02 6.92
CA LYS A 42 -24.57 -11.57 6.83
C LYS A 42 -24.41 -10.99 8.23
N GLY A 43 -23.54 -10.00 8.36
CA GLY A 43 -23.27 -9.32 9.63
C GLY A 43 -22.52 -8.02 9.37
N ASN A 44 -21.91 -7.47 10.41
CA ASN A 44 -21.10 -6.26 10.33
C ASN A 44 -19.60 -6.61 10.21
N PRO A 45 -18.99 -6.51 9.01
CA PRO A 45 -17.62 -6.92 8.82
C PRO A 45 -16.61 -5.85 9.24
N VAL A 46 -15.58 -6.26 9.99
CA VAL A 46 -14.33 -5.51 10.17
C VAL A 46 -13.25 -6.18 9.35
N ILE A 47 -12.62 -5.42 8.45
CA ILE A 47 -11.61 -5.95 7.52
C ILE A 47 -10.31 -5.17 7.69
N VAL A 48 -9.25 -5.84 8.09
CA VAL A 48 -7.90 -5.32 8.17
C VAL A 48 -7.05 -5.97 7.08
N LEU A 49 -6.54 -5.16 6.17
CA LEU A 49 -5.68 -5.63 5.07
C LEU A 49 -4.24 -5.22 5.35
N SER A 50 -3.32 -6.17 5.18
CA SER A 50 -1.89 -5.85 5.17
C SER A 50 -1.55 -4.85 4.07
N GLN A 51 -0.51 -4.05 4.30
CA GLN A 51 -0.01 -3.14 3.28
C GLN A 51 0.38 -3.92 2.02
N ARG A 52 0.01 -3.38 0.87
CA ARG A 52 0.44 -3.95 -0.40
C ARG A 52 1.96 -3.85 -0.49
N LYS A 53 2.63 -4.98 -0.72
CA LYS A 53 4.07 -5.00 -1.04
C LYS A 53 4.28 -4.41 -2.43
N VAL A 54 4.32 -3.09 -2.52
CA VAL A 54 4.80 -2.40 -3.71
C VAL A 54 6.30 -2.65 -3.74
N ARG A 55 6.82 -3.37 -4.76
CA ARG A 55 8.24 -3.27 -5.10
C ARG A 55 8.49 -1.78 -5.29
N SER A 56 9.20 -1.14 -4.37
CA SER A 56 9.43 0.31 -4.39
C SER A 56 9.97 0.72 -5.76
N ILE A 57 9.13 1.35 -6.59
CA ILE A 57 9.53 1.97 -7.85
C ILE A 57 10.06 3.38 -7.56
N PHE A 58 10.55 3.66 -6.34
CA PHE A 58 11.44 4.80 -6.14
C PHE A 58 12.75 4.52 -6.89
N LYS A 59 12.71 4.69 -8.22
CA LYS A 59 13.89 5.09 -8.98
C LYS A 59 14.37 6.35 -8.30
N LYS A 60 15.44 6.24 -7.51
CA LYS A 60 16.25 7.40 -7.11
C LYS A 60 16.65 8.11 -8.41
N LYS A 61 15.91 9.15 -8.82
CA LYS A 61 16.41 10.10 -9.82
C LYS A 61 17.64 10.72 -9.16
N LYS A 62 18.83 10.35 -9.61
CA LYS A 62 20.05 11.11 -9.30
C LYS A 62 19.86 12.49 -9.93
N ILE A 63 19.45 13.47 -9.13
CA ILE A 63 19.50 14.87 -9.52
C ILE A 63 20.99 15.21 -9.59
N LYS A 64 21.56 15.34 -10.80
CA LYS A 64 22.88 15.97 -10.96
C LYS A 64 22.68 17.44 -10.66
N ALA A 65 23.06 17.88 -9.47
CA ALA A 65 23.20 19.29 -9.17
C ALA A 65 24.37 19.82 -10.02
N TYR A 66 24.05 20.57 -11.08
CA TYR A 66 25.04 21.40 -11.74
C TYR A 66 25.26 22.63 -10.87
N PHE A 67 26.30 22.61 -10.04
CA PHE A 67 26.79 23.82 -9.39
C PHE A 67 27.47 24.67 -10.47
N THR A 68 26.80 25.75 -10.90
CA THR A 68 27.45 26.79 -11.70
C THR A 68 28.05 27.80 -10.72
N THR A 69 29.37 27.85 -10.64
CA THR A 69 30.09 28.94 -9.97
C THR A 69 30.11 30.12 -10.91
N ARG A 70 29.25 31.13 -10.68
CA ARG A 70 29.41 32.44 -11.32
C ARG A 70 30.57 33.16 -10.63
N THR A 71 31.70 33.26 -11.32
CA THR A 71 32.75 34.22 -10.98
C THR A 71 32.40 35.55 -11.63
N TYR A 72 32.08 36.56 -10.83
CA TYR A 72 32.04 37.94 -11.30
C TYR A 72 33.43 38.54 -11.16
N LYS A 73 33.98 39.03 -12.28
CA LYS A 73 35.23 39.78 -12.32
C LYS A 73 35.01 41.12 -11.62
N ASN A 74 35.90 41.47 -10.69
CA ASN A 74 35.97 42.83 -10.18
C ASN A 74 36.67 43.68 -11.24
N ASP A 75 35.92 44.56 -11.90
CA ASP A 75 36.52 45.59 -12.75
C ASP A 75 37.12 46.68 -11.83
N THR A 76 38.45 46.71 -11.77
CA THR A 76 39.22 47.83 -11.21
C THR A 76 39.00 49.05 -12.09
N ASN A 77 38.32 50.07 -11.55
CA ASN A 77 38.36 51.42 -12.11
C ASN A 77 39.51 52.18 -11.43
N ASP A 78 40.60 52.31 -12.16
CA ASP A 78 41.68 53.27 -11.94
C ASP A 78 41.14 54.68 -12.25
N LYS A 79 41.23 55.61 -11.30
CA LYS A 79 41.06 57.05 -11.48
C LYS A 79 41.94 57.79 -10.49
#